data_AF-A0A2T8KI38-F1
#
_entry.id   AF-A0A2T8KI38-F1
#
_cell.length_a   1.000
_cell.length_b   1.000
_cell.length_c   1.000
_cell.angle_alpha   90.00
_cell.angle_beta   90.00
_cell.angle_gamma   90.00
#
_symmetry.space_group_name_H-M   'P 1'
#
loop_
_entity.id
_entity.type
_entity.pdbx_description
1 polymer ?
#
loop_
_entity_poly.entity_id
_entity_poly.type
_entity_poly.pdbx_seq_one_letter_code
_entity_poly.pdbx_strand_id
1 'polypeptide(L)'
;MVFLEAEMSWNVLISPRELDRKGLLLRKAIIVRLLEDVTNRRASKEHGYYIAVNQLKAISEGKVRELTGDVLLPVTFTCITHKPTNGEVMVGYVDRILKHGVFLKSGPVESIFMAEKSMSDYKYIGGENTMFMNDHSKLEKDTTLRFKVMGFRWMEADRQFQLLATIAGDFLGPL
;
A
#
# COMPACT_ATOMS: atom_id res chain seq x y z
N MET A 1 9.11 2.32 7.68
CA MET A 1 7.68 2.07 7.45
C MET A 1 6.92 2.59 8.65
N VAL A 2 6.32 3.77 8.51
CA VAL A 2 5.55 4.44 9.57
C VAL A 2 4.06 4.23 9.32
N PHE A 3 3.37 3.63 10.29
CA PHE A 3 1.92 3.45 10.24
C PHE A 3 1.24 4.57 11.03
N LEU A 4 0.16 5.11 10.45
CA LEU A 4 -0.64 6.17 11.07
C LEU A 4 -2.08 5.70 11.20
N GLU A 5 -2.76 6.11 12.26
CA GLU A 5 -4.20 5.95 12.36
C GLU A 5 -4.89 7.17 11.74
N ALA A 6 -5.82 6.93 10.81
CA ALA A 6 -6.65 7.96 10.21
C ALA A 6 -8.13 7.68 10.47
N GLU A 7 -8.87 8.70 10.89
CA GLU A 7 -10.33 8.66 10.94
C GLU A 7 -10.91 9.00 9.57
N MET A 8 -11.91 8.23 9.14
CA MET A 8 -12.49 8.29 7.81
C MET A 8 -14.00 8.20 7.89
N SER A 9 -14.71 8.85 6.96
CA SER A 9 -16.16 8.70 6.80
C SER A 9 -16.50 8.28 5.38
N TRP A 10 -16.98 7.05 5.21
CA TRP A 10 -17.33 6.46 3.92
C TRP A 10 -18.80 6.08 3.88
N ASN A 11 -19.37 6.10 2.68
CA ASN A 11 -20.72 5.61 2.44
C ASN A 11 -20.67 4.14 2.07
N VAL A 12 -21.25 3.28 2.92
CA VAL A 12 -21.35 1.84 2.70
C VAL A 12 -22.73 1.54 2.11
N LEU A 13 -22.76 0.86 0.97
CA LEU A 13 -24.00 0.46 0.30
C LEU A 13 -24.41 -0.95 0.74
N ILE A 14 -25.63 -1.10 1.26
CA ILE A 14 -26.17 -2.38 1.72
C ILE A 14 -27.42 -2.73 0.90
N SER A 15 -27.45 -3.95 0.37
CA SER A 15 -28.58 -4.45 -0.41
C SER A 15 -29.76 -4.81 0.50
N PRO A 16 -31.03 -4.67 0.06
CA PRO A 16 -32.20 -5.14 0.82
C PRO A 16 -32.13 -6.60 1.26
N ARG A 17 -31.40 -7.44 0.51
CA ARG A 17 -31.21 -8.86 0.84
C ARG A 17 -30.38 -9.07 2.11
N GLU A 18 -29.56 -8.09 2.45
CA GLU A 18 -28.69 -8.11 3.63
C GLU A 18 -29.37 -7.44 4.85
N LEU A 19 -30.52 -6.78 4.62
CA LEU A 19 -31.36 -6.16 5.65
C LEU A 19 -32.31 -7.22 6.25
N ASP A 20 -31.80 -8.12 7.09
CA ASP A 20 -32.68 -9.03 7.84
C ASP A 20 -33.35 -8.32 9.03
N ARG A 21 -34.56 -8.77 9.38
CA ARG A 21 -35.43 -8.20 10.43
C ARG A 21 -34.83 -8.20 11.83
N LYS A 22 -33.74 -8.95 12.06
CA LYS A 22 -32.99 -9.00 13.32
C LYS A 22 -31.71 -8.17 13.17
N GLY A 23 -31.73 -6.90 13.58
CA GLY A 23 -30.69 -5.89 13.33
C GLY A 23 -29.21 -6.22 13.69
N LEU A 24 -28.93 -7.34 14.38
CA LEU A 24 -27.57 -7.86 14.56
C LEU A 24 -26.88 -8.23 13.22
N LEU A 25 -27.65 -8.64 12.21
CA LEU A 25 -27.11 -8.95 10.88
C LEU A 25 -26.73 -7.69 10.09
N LEU A 26 -27.41 -6.57 10.31
CA LEU A 26 -27.12 -5.31 9.62
C LEU A 26 -25.72 -4.79 9.97
N ARG A 27 -25.38 -4.73 11.26
CA ARG A 27 -24.04 -4.27 11.69
C ARG A 27 -22.94 -5.17 11.13
N LYS A 28 -23.18 -6.48 11.07
CA LYS A 28 -22.26 -7.44 10.47
C LYS A 28 -22.10 -7.19 8.96
N ALA A 29 -23.20 -7.00 8.23
CA ALA A 29 -23.18 -6.70 6.80
C ALA A 29 -22.39 -5.41 6.51
N ILE A 30 -22.61 -4.35 7.31
CA ILE A 30 -21.85 -3.09 7.21
C ILE A 30 -20.36 -3.31 7.41
N ILE A 31 -19.96 -4.08 8.42
CA ILE A 31 -18.54 -4.35 8.69
C ILE A 31 -17.92 -5.15 7.54
N VAL A 32 -18.57 -6.21 7.07
CA VAL A 32 -18.08 -7.03 5.95
C VAL A 32 -17.92 -6.16 4.71
N ARG A 33 -18.95 -5.36 4.40
CA ARG A 33 -18.92 -4.48 3.23
C ARG A 33 -17.87 -3.39 3.34
N LEU A 34 -17.70 -2.79 4.52
CA LEU A 34 -16.65 -1.82 4.77
C LEU A 34 -15.25 -2.41 4.56
N LEU A 35 -15.01 -3.63 5.06
CA LEU A 35 -13.73 -4.33 4.88
C LEU A 35 -13.45 -4.64 3.40
N GLU A 36 -14.47 -5.07 2.66
CA GLU A 36 -14.39 -5.25 1.20
C GLU A 36 -14.08 -3.93 0.49
N ASP A 37 -14.78 -2.86 0.82
CA ASP A 37 -14.57 -1.54 0.21
C ASP A 37 -13.17 -1.00 0.48
N VAL A 38 -12.64 -1.18 1.70
CA VAL A 38 -11.26 -0.78 2.08
C VAL A 38 -10.24 -1.57 1.28
N THR A 39 -10.43 -2.89 1.18
CA THR A 39 -9.55 -3.79 0.41
C THR A 39 -9.55 -3.43 -1.07
N ASN A 40 -10.74 -3.23 -1.66
CA ASN A 40 -10.90 -2.85 -3.06
C ASN A 40 -10.36 -1.45 -3.37
N ARG A 41 -10.42 -0.52 -2.41
CA ARG A 41 -9.88 0.83 -2.60
C ARG A 41 -8.36 0.83 -2.61
N ARG A 42 -7.72 -0.07 -1.86
CA ARG A 42 -6.26 -0.27 -1.71
C ARG A 42 -5.50 0.92 -1.12
N ALA A 43 -5.59 2.09 -1.74
CA ALA A 43 -4.93 3.31 -1.30
C ALA A 43 -5.65 4.58 -1.78
N SER A 44 -5.26 5.73 -1.24
CA SER A 44 -5.58 7.04 -1.79
C SER A 44 -4.38 7.99 -1.71
N LYS A 45 -4.39 9.05 -2.53
CA LYS A 45 -3.36 10.10 -2.50
C LYS A 45 -3.23 10.78 -1.14
N GLU A 46 -4.37 10.99 -0.47
CA GLU A 46 -4.44 11.68 0.82
C GLU A 46 -3.92 10.79 1.95
N HIS A 47 -4.43 9.56 2.07
CA HIS A 47 -4.23 8.70 3.24
C HIS A 47 -3.09 7.68 3.10
N GLY A 48 -2.59 7.43 1.88
CA GLY A 48 -1.68 6.32 1.63
C GLY A 48 -2.42 5.00 1.40
N TYR A 49 -1.71 3.90 1.61
CA TYR A 49 -2.25 2.54 1.57
C TYR A 49 -3.08 2.25 2.82
N TYR A 50 -4.25 1.64 2.63
CA TYR A 50 -5.08 1.16 3.74
C TYR A 50 -4.60 -0.23 4.17
N ILE A 51 -4.24 -0.38 5.44
CA ILE A 51 -3.66 -1.60 5.97
C ILE A 51 -4.71 -2.42 6.71
N ALA A 52 -5.42 -1.80 7.64
CA ALA A 52 -6.43 -2.47 8.44
C ALA A 52 -7.45 -1.48 9.00
N VAL A 53 -8.73 -1.84 8.98
CA VAL A 53 -9.75 -1.14 9.76
C VAL A 53 -9.51 -1.45 11.24
N ASN A 54 -9.28 -0.41 12.05
CA ASN A 54 -9.02 -0.55 13.48
C ASN A 54 -10.33 -0.55 14.28
N GLN A 55 -11.15 0.48 14.12
CA GLN A 55 -12.39 0.63 14.89
C GLN A 55 -13.52 1.22 14.07
N LEU A 56 -14.71 0.61 14.16
CA LEU A 56 -15.96 1.22 13.71
C LEU A 56 -16.45 2.21 14.77
N LYS A 57 -16.46 3.51 14.47
CA LYS A 57 -16.83 4.57 15.41
C LYS A 57 -18.33 4.85 15.42
N ALA A 58 -18.93 5.07 14.25
CA ALA A 58 -20.34 5.41 14.13
C ALA A 58 -20.95 4.89 12.83
N ILE A 59 -22.23 4.53 12.89
CA ILE A 59 -23.09 4.29 11.72
C ILE A 59 -24.21 5.31 11.82
N SER A 60 -24.29 6.20 10.84
CA SER A 60 -25.32 7.23 10.76
C SER A 60 -26.56 6.72 10.03
N GLU A 61 -27.65 7.49 10.10
CA GLU A 61 -28.89 7.17 9.40
C GLU A 61 -28.67 7.01 7.89
N GLY A 62 -29.14 5.89 7.35
CA GLY A 62 -28.98 5.55 5.95
C GLY A 62 -30.07 6.13 5.07
N LYS A 63 -29.74 6.42 3.82
CA LYS A 63 -30.69 6.87 2.80
C LYS A 63 -31.00 5.74 1.84
N VAL A 64 -32.28 5.44 1.65
CA VAL A 64 -32.73 4.46 0.66
C VAL A 64 -32.61 5.07 -0.74
N ARG A 65 -31.97 4.35 -1.66
CA ARG A 65 -31.88 4.74 -3.07
C ARG A 65 -33.18 4.38 -3.77
N GLU A 66 -33.73 5.34 -4.50
CA GLU A 66 -34.87 5.12 -5.39
C GLU A 66 -34.54 4.02 -6.42
N LEU A 67 -35.57 3.30 -6.87
CA LEU A 67 -35.53 2.20 -7.85
C LEU A 67 -34.86 0.89 -7.40
N THR A 68 -33.78 0.95 -6.63
CA THR A 68 -33.02 -0.24 -6.19
C THR A 68 -33.41 -0.74 -4.80
N GLY A 69 -33.84 0.18 -3.92
CA GLY A 69 -34.09 -0.11 -2.51
C GLY A 69 -32.82 -0.26 -1.67
N ASP A 70 -31.62 -0.14 -2.28
CA ASP A 70 -30.36 -0.19 -1.54
C ASP A 70 -30.27 0.94 -0.52
N VAL A 71 -29.61 0.66 0.62
CA VAL A 71 -29.45 1.65 1.68
C VAL A 71 -28.01 2.12 1.72
N LEU A 72 -27.82 3.42 1.60
CA LEU A 72 -26.53 4.08 1.67
C LEU A 72 -26.32 4.62 3.09
N LEU A 73 -25.40 4.01 3.82
CA LEU A 73 -25.13 4.30 5.23
C LEU A 73 -23.80 5.04 5.36
N PRO A 74 -23.79 6.28 5.89
CA PRO A 74 -22.56 6.95 6.26
C PRO A 74 -21.94 6.26 7.49
N VAL A 75 -20.69 5.83 7.36
CA VAL A 75 -19.96 5.08 8.36
C VAL A 75 -18.65 5.79 8.68
N THR A 76 -18.46 6.12 9.96
CA THR A 76 -17.20 6.67 10.46
C THR A 76 -16.40 5.57 11.14
N PHE A 77 -15.12 5.45 10.77
CA PHE A 77 -14.23 4.40 11.27
C PHE A 77 -12.78 4.91 11.29
N THR A 78 -11.92 4.23 12.04
CA THR A 78 -10.47 4.43 12.00
C THR A 78 -9.80 3.33 11.19
N CYS A 79 -8.78 3.71 10.44
CA CYS A 79 -8.00 2.82 9.58
C CYS A 79 -6.52 3.06 9.85
N ILE A 80 -5.75 1.98 10.00
CA ILE A 80 -4.30 2.02 9.98
C ILE A 80 -3.88 2.20 8.53
N THR A 81 -3.12 3.25 8.25
CA THR A 81 -2.64 3.59 6.92
C THR A 81 -1.12 3.70 6.88
N HIS A 82 -0.57 3.55 5.68
CA HIS A 82 0.85 3.77 5.41
C HIS A 82 1.01 4.69 4.20
N LYS A 83 1.58 5.87 4.39
CA LYS A 83 1.88 6.82 3.32
C LYS A 83 3.39 7.02 3.20
N PRO A 84 4.00 6.75 2.03
CA PRO A 84 5.44 6.94 1.85
C PRO A 84 5.82 8.41 2.01
N THR A 85 6.96 8.67 2.62
CA THR A 85 7.51 10.02 2.80
C THR A 85 8.91 10.16 2.21
N ASN A 86 9.26 11.35 1.73
CA ASN A 86 10.60 11.61 1.21
C ASN A 86 11.62 11.54 2.34
N GLY A 87 12.73 10.86 2.10
CA GLY A 87 13.77 10.63 3.11
C GLY A 87 13.48 9.46 4.04
N GLU A 88 12.31 8.82 3.96
CA GLU A 88 12.00 7.65 4.77
C GLU A 88 12.96 6.50 4.45
N VAL A 89 13.46 5.82 5.49
CA VAL A 89 14.23 4.60 5.36
C VAL A 89 13.29 3.40 5.53
N MET A 90 13.28 2.52 4.54
CA MET A 90 12.41 1.35 4.47
C MET A 90 13.24 0.10 4.22
N VAL A 91 12.68 -1.05 4.61
CA VAL A 91 13.24 -2.37 4.31
C VAL A 91 12.32 -3.05 3.33
N GLY A 92 12.89 -3.64 2.29
CA GLY A 92 12.17 -4.39 1.28
C GLY A 92 13.04 -5.47 0.69
N TYR A 93 12.55 -6.10 -0.36
CA TYR A 93 13.27 -7.14 -1.08
C TYR A 93 13.29 -6.86 -2.58
N VAL A 94 14.28 -7.42 -3.25
CA VAL A 94 14.41 -7.36 -4.70
C VAL A 94 13.37 -8.25 -5.37
N ASP A 95 12.46 -7.65 -6.13
CA ASP A 95 11.45 -8.37 -6.91
C ASP A 95 11.95 -8.71 -8.32
N ARG A 96 12.60 -7.74 -8.98
CA ARG A 96 13.10 -7.90 -10.35
C ARG A 96 14.34 -7.06 -10.60
N ILE A 97 15.28 -7.61 -11.34
CA ILE A 97 16.51 -6.93 -11.73
C ILE A 97 16.49 -6.70 -13.25
N LEU A 98 16.77 -5.46 -13.64
CA LEU A 98 16.95 -5.04 -15.03
C LEU A 98 18.31 -4.37 -15.20
N LYS A 99 18.78 -4.27 -16.44
CA LYS A 99 20.06 -3.61 -16.75
C LYS A 99 20.15 -2.17 -16.21
N HIS A 100 19.05 -1.43 -16.19
CA HIS A 100 19.01 -0.02 -15.80
C HIS A 100 18.64 0.21 -14.33
N GLY A 101 18.38 -0.85 -13.56
CA GLY A 101 18.00 -0.71 -12.16
C GLY A 101 17.27 -1.92 -11.60
N VAL A 102 16.81 -1.77 -10.36
CA VAL A 102 16.18 -2.84 -9.58
C VAL A 102 14.78 -2.40 -9.16
N PHE A 103 13.83 -3.31 -9.29
CA PHE A 103 12.49 -3.17 -8.72
C PHE A 103 12.45 -3.84 -7.36
N LEU A 104 11.98 -3.09 -6.37
CA LEU A 104 11.83 -3.52 -4.99
C LEU A 104 10.36 -3.56 -4.60
N LYS A 105 10.06 -4.39 -3.60
CA LYS A 105 8.78 -4.42 -2.90
C LYS A 105 9.01 -4.23 -1.41
N SER A 106 8.13 -3.48 -0.76
CA SER A 106 8.15 -3.26 0.68
C SER A 106 6.73 -3.16 1.22
N GLY A 107 6.28 -4.21 1.91
CA GLY A 107 4.92 -4.31 2.43
C GLY A 107 3.87 -4.04 1.34
N PRO A 108 2.95 -3.07 1.53
CA PRO A 108 1.90 -2.74 0.55
C PRO A 108 2.43 -2.00 -0.68
N VAL A 109 3.68 -1.52 -0.65
CA VAL A 109 4.28 -0.75 -1.73
C VAL A 109 5.02 -1.68 -2.68
N GLU A 110 4.41 -1.95 -3.83
CA GLU A 110 4.93 -2.94 -4.78
C GLU A 110 5.71 -2.32 -5.95
N SER A 111 5.64 -1.00 -6.12
CA SER A 111 6.25 -0.30 -7.25
C SER A 111 7.35 0.65 -6.79
N ILE A 112 8.49 0.07 -6.40
CA ILE A 112 9.67 0.84 -5.98
C ILE A 112 10.78 0.60 -7.01
N PHE A 113 11.30 1.67 -7.59
CA PHE A 113 12.37 1.59 -8.57
C PHE A 113 13.65 2.23 -8.04
N MET A 114 14.75 1.51 -8.15
CA MET A 114 16.10 1.96 -7.82
C MET A 114 16.93 1.98 -9.09
N ALA A 115 17.34 3.17 -9.52
CA ALA A 115 18.16 3.31 -10.72
C ALA A 115 19.58 2.78 -10.47
N GLU A 116 20.23 2.26 -11.52
CA GLU A 116 21.66 1.90 -11.51
C GLU A 116 22.53 3.03 -10.95
N LYS A 117 22.24 4.28 -11.32
CA LYS A 117 22.97 5.47 -10.85
C LYS A 117 22.89 5.68 -9.33
N SER A 118 21.91 5.09 -8.67
CA SER A 118 21.74 5.14 -7.21
C SER A 118 22.45 3.99 -6.48
N MET A 119 23.16 3.14 -7.23
CA MET A 119 23.92 1.97 -6.77
C MET A 119 25.39 2.08 -7.20
N SER A 120 26.05 3.19 -6.84
CA SER A 120 27.32 3.68 -7.42
C SER A 120 28.44 2.64 -7.59
N ASP A 121 28.58 1.68 -6.67
CA ASP A 121 29.67 0.69 -6.72
C ASP A 121 29.24 -0.66 -7.29
N TYR A 122 27.96 -0.82 -7.59
CA TYR A 122 27.42 -2.08 -8.11
C TYR A 122 27.52 -2.14 -9.62
N LYS A 123 28.02 -3.27 -10.13
CA LYS A 123 28.05 -3.57 -11.55
C LYS A 123 26.96 -4.57 -11.90
N TYR A 124 26.25 -4.29 -12.99
CA TYR A 124 25.28 -5.22 -13.53
C TYR A 124 25.97 -6.45 -14.14
N ILE A 125 25.55 -7.63 -13.71
CA ILE A 125 25.97 -8.92 -14.27
C ILE A 125 24.74 -9.55 -14.93
N GLY A 126 24.81 -9.69 -16.25
CA GLY A 126 23.78 -10.36 -17.04
C GLY A 126 24.04 -11.87 -17.16
N GLY A 127 22.99 -12.64 -17.45
CA GLY A 127 23.05 -14.10 -17.60
C GLY A 127 21.72 -14.73 -17.19
N GLU A 128 21.75 -16.03 -16.87
CA GLU A 128 20.58 -16.72 -16.28
C GLU A 128 20.23 -16.13 -14.90
N ASN A 129 21.25 -15.78 -14.11
CA ASN A 129 21.09 -15.13 -12.80
C ASN A 129 21.49 -13.66 -12.92
N THR A 130 20.54 -12.80 -13.24
CA THR A 130 20.77 -11.35 -13.28
C THR A 130 20.99 -10.81 -11.87
N MET A 131 22.05 -10.04 -11.68
CA MET A 131 22.38 -9.46 -10.37
C MET A 131 23.15 -8.15 -10.51
N PHE A 132 23.14 -7.38 -9.44
CA PHE A 132 24.08 -6.27 -9.23
C PHE A 132 25.10 -6.72 -8.18
N MET A 133 26.38 -6.55 -8.44
CA MET A 133 27.43 -7.00 -7.51
C MET A 133 28.51 -5.94 -7.34
N ASN A 134 29.00 -5.78 -6.11
CA ASN A 134 30.22 -5.05 -5.78
C ASN A 134 31.16 -6.00 -5.01
N ASP A 135 32.33 -5.50 -4.60
CA ASP A 135 33.35 -6.32 -3.93
C ASP A 135 32.91 -6.86 -2.54
N HIS A 136 31.83 -6.31 -1.96
CA HIS A 136 31.40 -6.60 -0.60
C HIS A 136 30.04 -7.31 -0.51
N SER A 137 29.23 -7.25 -1.56
CA SER A 137 27.81 -7.62 -1.50
C SER A 137 27.19 -7.83 -2.88
N LYS A 138 26.10 -8.61 -2.89
CA LYS A 138 25.31 -8.91 -4.08
C LYS A 138 23.85 -8.53 -3.87
N LEU A 139 23.23 -8.05 -4.94
CA LEU A 139 21.80 -7.78 -5.07
C LEU A 139 21.28 -8.72 -6.15
N GLU A 140 20.67 -9.81 -5.71
CA GLU A 140 19.95 -10.77 -6.55
C GLU A 140 18.48 -10.80 -6.17
N LYS A 141 17.66 -11.53 -6.93
CA LYS A 141 16.24 -11.71 -6.61
C LYS A 141 16.08 -12.19 -5.15
N ASP A 142 15.05 -11.67 -4.48
CA ASP A 142 14.69 -11.97 -3.09
C ASP A 142 15.70 -11.47 -2.03
N THR A 143 16.76 -10.77 -2.42
CA THR A 143 17.68 -10.11 -1.48
C THR A 143 16.94 -9.06 -0.68
N THR A 144 17.04 -9.13 0.65
CA THR A 144 16.48 -8.11 1.54
C THR A 144 17.48 -6.96 1.69
N LEU A 145 16.99 -5.72 1.61
CA LEU A 145 17.82 -4.53 1.65
C LEU A 145 17.10 -3.37 2.35
N ARG A 146 17.90 -2.49 2.94
CA ARG A 146 17.47 -1.21 3.48
C ARG A 146 17.74 -0.12 2.43
N PHE A 147 16.71 0.65 2.10
CA PHE A 147 16.80 1.73 1.11
C PHE A 147 16.15 3.00 1.65
N LYS A 148 16.53 4.14 1.07
CA LYS A 148 15.92 5.44 1.35
C LYS A 148 15.01 5.88 0.20
N VAL A 149 13.83 6.38 0.52
CA VAL A 149 12.90 6.97 -0.45
C VAL A 149 13.41 8.34 -0.89
N MET A 150 13.72 8.50 -2.18
CA MET A 150 14.12 9.78 -2.76
C MET A 150 12.93 10.63 -3.21
N GLY A 151 11.88 9.96 -3.68
CA GLY A 151 10.70 10.60 -4.25
C GLY A 151 9.58 9.60 -4.46
N PHE A 152 8.36 10.08 -4.58
CA PHE A 152 7.22 9.24 -4.93
C PHE A 152 6.21 9.99 -5.79
N ARG A 153 5.41 9.23 -6.55
CA ARG A 153 4.32 9.71 -7.38
C ARG A 153 3.07 8.89 -7.14
N TRP A 154 1.93 9.56 -7.02
CA TRP A 154 0.62 8.91 -6.95
C TRP A 154 0.14 8.54 -8.36
N MET A 155 -0.27 7.28 -8.54
CA MET A 155 -0.86 6.76 -9.77
C MET A 155 -2.34 6.50 -9.54
N GLU A 156 -3.19 7.37 -10.08
CA GLU A 156 -4.65 7.31 -9.87
C GLU A 156 -5.27 6.01 -10.44
N ALA A 157 -4.84 5.59 -11.62
CA ALA A 157 -5.39 4.42 -12.32
C ALA A 157 -5.22 3.12 -11.53
N ASP A 158 -4.03 2.92 -10.95
CA ASP A 158 -3.67 1.70 -10.21
C ASP A 158 -3.92 1.83 -8.69
N ARG A 159 -4.28 3.03 -8.24
CA ARG A 159 -4.35 3.42 -6.82
C ARG A 159 -3.12 2.97 -6.03
N GLN A 160 -1.95 3.35 -6.52
CA GLN A 160 -0.68 2.99 -5.90
C GLN A 160 0.33 4.15 -5.98
N PHE A 161 1.35 4.06 -5.14
CA PHE A 161 2.49 4.97 -5.16
C PHE A 161 3.66 4.31 -5.90
N GLN A 162 4.22 5.02 -6.87
CA GLN A 162 5.51 4.69 -7.47
C GLN A 162 6.61 5.42 -6.71
N LEU A 163 7.59 4.70 -6.21
CA LEU A 163 8.71 5.25 -5.44
C LEU A 163 10.00 5.20 -6.25
N LEU A 164 10.84 6.22 -6.04
CA LEU A 164 12.25 6.20 -6.39
C LEU A 164 13.06 5.96 -5.12
N ALA A 165 13.93 4.98 -5.14
CA ALA A 165 14.74 4.56 -4.01
C ALA A 165 16.24 4.71 -4.29
N THR A 166 17.02 4.82 -3.21
CA THR A 166 18.49 4.83 -3.24
C THR A 166 19.09 4.02 -2.09
N ILE A 167 20.26 3.45 -2.33
CA ILE A 167 21.13 2.88 -1.29
C ILE A 167 22.38 3.74 -1.06
N ALA A 168 22.47 4.92 -1.68
CA ALA A 168 23.54 5.87 -1.42
C ALA A 168 23.38 6.50 -0.03
N GLY A 169 24.32 6.21 0.86
CA GLY A 169 24.39 6.72 2.22
C GLY A 169 24.76 5.65 3.24
N ASP A 170 25.09 6.08 4.46
CA ASP A 170 25.52 5.18 5.51
C ASP A 170 24.38 4.26 5.97
N PHE A 171 24.73 3.01 6.29
CA PHE A 171 23.82 1.97 6.81
C PHE A 171 22.67 1.54 5.87
N LEU A 172 22.77 1.85 4.56
CA LEU A 172 21.87 1.36 3.51
C LEU A 172 22.51 0.20 2.72
N GLY A 173 21.69 -0.51 1.96
CA GLY A 173 22.12 -1.68 1.17
C GLY A 173 21.56 -3.00 1.70
N PRO A 174 22.08 -4.13 1.20
CA PRO A 174 21.70 -5.48 1.64
C PRO A 174 21.81 -5.66 3.16
N LEU A 175 20.90 -6.46 3.74
CA LEU A 175 20.89 -6.83 5.16
C LEU A 175 21.57 -8.17 5.43
#